data_AF-A0A7C1Q9H7-F1
#
_entry.id   AF-A0A7C1Q9H7-F1
#
_cell.length_a   1.000
_cell.length_b   1.000
_cell.length_c   1.000
_cell.angle_alpha   90.00
_cell.angle_beta   90.00
_cell.angle_gamma   90.00
#
_symmetry.space_group_name_H-M   'P 1'
#
loop_
_entity.id
_entity.type
_entity.pdbx_description
1 polymer ?
#
loop_
_entity_poly.entity_id
_entity_poly.type
_entity_poly.pdbx_seq_one_letter_code
_entity_poly.pdbx_strand_id
1 'polypeptide(L)'
;MIRYDKENLILIGISYKTAPVDNREKFSFSKETISNALNDIKRIHGVSECVILSTCNRTELYIFADRSSDEVSESIYEYILNTSGMKKDFLRLSTGAVLYEIPIRIKFSLSYLIIFSCPGKI
;
A
#
# COMPACT_ATOMS: atom_id res chain seq x y z
N MET A 1 -11.02 21.00 -7.68
CA MET A 1 -11.47 20.53 -6.36
C MET A 1 -11.58 19.02 -6.43
N ILE A 2 -10.58 18.28 -5.94
CA ILE A 2 -10.60 16.81 -5.94
C ILE A 2 -11.70 16.39 -4.96
N ARG A 3 -12.76 15.73 -5.46
CA ARG A 3 -13.73 15.06 -4.58
C ARG A 3 -13.09 13.75 -4.16
N TYR A 4 -12.82 13.58 -2.87
CA TYR A 4 -12.40 12.30 -2.32
C TYR A 4 -13.59 11.35 -2.32
N ASP A 5 -13.81 10.66 -3.44
CA ASP A 5 -14.79 9.59 -3.51
C ASP A 5 -14.25 8.36 -2.77
N LYS A 6 -15.06 7.81 -1.87
CA LYS A 6 -14.70 6.66 -1.03
C LYS A 6 -14.41 5.43 -1.87
N GLU A 7 -15.06 5.33 -3.03
CA GLU A 7 -14.89 4.28 -4.03
C GLU A 7 -13.43 4.18 -4.54
N ASN A 8 -12.70 5.30 -4.52
CA ASN A 8 -11.36 5.38 -5.10
C ASN A 8 -10.23 5.07 -4.11
N LEU A 9 -10.54 4.68 -2.87
CA LEU A 9 -9.54 4.25 -1.92
C LEU A 9 -9.23 2.75 -2.12
N ILE A 10 -7.94 2.45 -2.24
CA ILE A 10 -7.41 1.11 -2.44
C ILE A 10 -6.47 0.79 -1.27
N LEU A 11 -6.59 -0.41 -0.73
CA LEU A 11 -5.65 -0.99 0.23
C LEU A 11 -5.06 -2.26 -0.37
N ILE A 12 -3.74 -2.33 -0.42
CA ILE A 12 -2.99 -3.55 -0.75
C ILE A 12 -2.05 -3.85 0.39
N GLY A 13 -2.10 -5.05 0.97
CA GLY A 13 -1.26 -5.35 2.12
C GLY A 13 -1.01 -6.83 2.40
N ILE A 14 0.00 -7.07 3.21
CA ILE A 14 0.38 -8.37 3.76
C ILE A 14 0.47 -8.26 5.29
N SER A 15 0.16 -9.35 6.00
CA SER A 15 0.34 -9.42 7.45
C SER A 15 0.88 -10.77 7.88
N TYR A 16 1.36 -10.87 9.11
CA TYR A 16 1.75 -12.13 9.74
C TYR A 16 0.63 -13.20 9.76
N LYS A 17 -0.64 -12.79 9.63
CA LYS A 17 -1.78 -13.72 9.54
C LYS A 17 -1.97 -14.30 8.15
N THR A 18 -1.54 -13.57 7.12
CA THR A 18 -1.77 -13.94 5.72
C THR A 18 -0.55 -14.58 5.08
N ALA A 19 0.66 -14.35 5.60
CA ALA A 19 1.88 -14.83 4.94
C ALA A 19 3.03 -15.19 5.91
N PRO A 20 3.88 -16.16 5.54
CA PRO A 20 5.11 -16.48 6.26
C PRO A 20 6.12 -15.34 6.18
N VAL A 21 7.11 -15.35 7.09
CA VAL A 21 8.11 -14.27 7.23
C VAL A 21 8.85 -13.96 5.92
N ASP A 22 9.29 -14.98 5.17
CA ASP A 22 10.06 -14.79 3.94
C ASP A 22 9.33 -13.95 2.88
N ASN A 23 8.00 -14.10 2.76
CA ASN A 23 7.20 -13.28 1.84
C ASN A 23 6.95 -11.88 2.40
N ARG A 24 6.88 -11.73 3.73
CA ARG A 24 6.71 -10.43 4.37
C ARG A 24 7.97 -9.57 4.24
N GLU A 25 9.15 -10.18 4.33
CA GLU A 25 10.42 -9.48 4.16
C GLU A 25 10.59 -8.93 2.74
N LYS A 26 10.18 -9.72 1.73
CA LYS A 26 10.15 -9.26 0.33
C LYS A 26 9.22 -8.08 0.09
N PHE A 27 8.12 -7.99 0.84
CA PHE A 27 7.15 -6.89 0.73
C PHE A 27 7.52 -5.68 1.59
N SER A 28 8.44 -5.85 2.53
CA SER A 28 8.76 -4.83 3.51
C SER A 28 9.60 -3.74 2.89
N PHE A 29 9.18 -2.49 3.09
CA PHE A 29 9.97 -1.33 2.71
C PHE A 29 10.91 -0.95 3.85
N SER A 30 12.20 -0.82 3.55
CA SER A 30 13.17 -0.27 4.50
C SER A 30 13.09 1.25 4.49
N LYS A 31 13.70 1.91 5.49
CA LYS A 31 13.78 3.38 5.53
C LYS A 31 14.46 3.97 4.30
N GLU A 32 15.36 3.23 3.69
CA GLU A 32 16.16 3.66 2.54
C GLU A 32 15.38 3.48 1.23
N THR A 33 14.56 2.42 1.13
CA THR A 33 13.83 2.09 -0.11
C THR A 33 12.44 2.70 -0.19
N ILE A 34 11.83 3.04 0.94
CA ILE A 34 10.43 3.51 0.99
C ILE A 34 10.20 4.82 0.21
N SER A 35 11.16 5.74 0.22
CA SER A 35 11.05 6.99 -0.56
C SER A 35 11.07 6.73 -2.06
N ASN A 36 11.90 5.79 -2.52
CA ASN A 36 11.93 5.40 -3.93
C ASN A 36 10.64 4.68 -4.32
N ALA A 37 10.17 3.77 -3.48
CA ALA A 37 8.91 3.07 -3.71
C ALA A 37 7.71 4.01 -3.83
N LEU A 38 7.62 5.02 -2.96
CA LEU A 38 6.58 6.06 -3.06
C LEU A 38 6.66 6.85 -4.35
N ASN A 39 7.88 7.20 -4.80
CA ASN A 39 8.07 7.93 -6.05
C ASN A 39 7.69 7.08 -7.26
N ASP A 40 8.02 5.78 -7.26
CA ASP A 40 7.62 4.85 -8.31
C ASP A 40 6.10 4.67 -8.35
N ILE A 41 5.49 4.43 -7.18
CA ILE A 41 4.03 4.27 -7.07
C ILE A 41 3.30 5.53 -7.53
N LYS A 42 3.79 6.72 -7.17
CA LYS A 42 3.19 7.99 -7.60
C LYS A 42 3.30 8.22 -9.12
N ARG A 43 4.26 7.59 -9.80
CA ARG A 43 4.38 7.66 -11.26
C ARG A 43 3.40 6.75 -11.98
N ILE A 44 2.77 5.80 -11.27
CA ILE A 44 1.74 4.95 -11.84
C ILE A 44 0.53 5.80 -12.17
N HIS A 45 0.12 5.71 -13.43
CA HIS A 45 -1.00 6.48 -13.93
C HIS A 45 -2.30 6.08 -13.21
N GLY A 46 -3.04 7.08 -12.71
CA GLY A 46 -4.23 6.85 -11.90
C GLY A 46 -4.01 7.00 -10.40
N VAL A 47 -2.77 7.07 -9.92
CA VAL A 47 -2.44 7.28 -8.50
C VAL A 47 -2.40 8.78 -8.18
N SER A 48 -3.29 9.21 -7.28
CA SER A 48 -3.31 10.58 -6.75
C SER A 48 -2.47 10.71 -5.49
N GLU A 49 -2.65 9.79 -4.55
CA GLU A 49 -1.95 9.78 -3.26
C GLU A 49 -1.59 8.35 -2.86
N CYS A 50 -0.50 8.21 -2.10
CA CYS A 50 -0.08 6.95 -1.54
C CYS A 50 0.49 7.14 -0.13
N VAL A 51 0.11 6.23 0.77
CA VAL A 51 0.66 6.08 2.11
C VAL A 51 1.14 4.65 2.27
N ILE A 52 2.39 4.49 2.68
CA ILE A 52 2.95 3.18 3.04
C ILE A 52 3.01 3.09 4.56
N LEU A 53 2.44 2.00 5.09
CA LEU A 53 2.54 1.60 6.48
C LEU A 53 3.35 0.31 6.55
N SER A 54 4.63 0.42 6.88
CA SER A 54 5.55 -0.72 7.00
C SER A 54 5.93 -0.91 8.47
N THR A 55 5.73 -2.11 8.99
CA THR A 55 6.11 -2.55 10.35
C THR A 55 6.65 -3.97 10.29
N CYS A 56 7.22 -4.49 11.38
CA CYS A 56 7.67 -5.88 11.44
C CYS A 56 6.54 -6.92 11.25
N ASN A 57 5.27 -6.54 11.46
CA ASN A 57 4.13 -7.45 11.47
C ASN A 57 3.22 -7.33 10.25
N ARG A 58 3.20 -6.16 9.62
CA ARG A 58 2.36 -5.85 8.47
C ARG A 58 3.00 -4.78 7.60
N THR A 59 2.77 -4.90 6.30
CA THR A 59 3.07 -3.86 5.33
C THR A 59 1.81 -3.62 4.49
N GLU A 60 1.37 -2.38 4.44
CA GLU A 60 0.10 -1.95 3.85
C GLU A 60 0.34 -0.69 3.01
N LEU A 61 -0.23 -0.65 1.81
CA LEU A 61 -0.26 0.48 0.89
C LEU A 61 -1.69 0.99 0.83
N TYR A 62 -1.89 2.24 1.22
CA TYR A 62 -3.15 2.95 1.05
C TYR A 62 -2.99 3.89 -0.12
N ILE A 63 -3.85 3.77 -1.12
CA ILE A 63 -3.72 4.48 -2.38
C ILE A 63 -5.05 5.16 -2.69
N PHE A 64 -4.99 6.44 -3.02
CA PHE A 64 -6.12 7.16 -3.55
C PHE A 64 -6.00 7.23 -5.07
N ALA A 65 -6.98 6.67 -5.78
CA ALA A 65 -7.05 6.70 -7.23
C ALA A 65 -7.83 7.92 -7.73
N ASP A 66 -7.44 8.48 -8.87
CA ASP A 66 -8.25 9.49 -9.59
C ASP A 66 -9.04 8.89 -10.77
N ARG A 67 -8.95 7.56 -10.92
CA ARG A 67 -9.59 6.72 -11.95
C ARG A 67 -10.15 5.44 -11.32
N SER A 68 -10.62 4.52 -12.17
CA SER A 68 -11.10 3.19 -11.77
C SER A 68 -10.13 2.51 -10.80
N SER A 69 -10.63 2.13 -9.62
CA SER A 69 -9.84 1.45 -8.59
C SER A 69 -9.25 0.14 -9.09
N ASP A 70 -9.95 -0.54 -9.99
CA ASP A 70 -9.56 -1.85 -10.50
C ASP A 70 -8.31 -1.74 -11.38
N GLU A 71 -8.31 -0.79 -12.33
CA GLU A 71 -7.16 -0.52 -13.22
C GLU A 71 -5.91 -0.12 -12.44
N VAL A 72 -6.08 0.76 -11.46
CA VAL A 72 -4.97 1.23 -10.61
C VAL A 72 -4.46 0.08 -9.74
N SER A 73 -5.35 -0.73 -9.17
CA SER A 73 -4.95 -1.85 -8.32
C SER A 73 -4.12 -2.89 -9.06
N GLU A 74 -4.45 -3.20 -10.32
CA GLU A 74 -3.67 -4.16 -11.12
C GLU A 74 -2.28 -3.59 -11.47
N SER A 75 -2.20 -2.31 -11.80
CA SER A 75 -0.92 -1.63 -12.05
C SER A 75 -0.01 -1.65 -10.81
N ILE A 76 -0.59 -1.48 -9.62
CA ILE A 76 0.14 -1.56 -8.35
C ILE A 76 0.58 -2.99 -8.07
N TYR A 77 -0.25 -3.98 -8.38
CA TYR A 77 0.13 -5.38 -8.27
C TYR A 77 1.35 -5.71 -9.13
N GLU A 78 1.34 -5.31 -10.41
CA GLU A 78 2.47 -5.51 -11.31
C GLU A 78 3.74 -4.87 -10.76
N TYR A 79 3.67 -3.63 -10.29
CA TYR A 79 4.79 -2.94 -9.65
C TYR A 79 5.36 -3.74 -8.47
N ILE A 80 4.48 -4.20 -7.56
CA ILE A 80 4.87 -4.98 -6.38
C ILE A 80 5.54 -6.27 -6.82
N LEU A 81 4.94 -7.04 -7.72
CA LEU A 81 5.45 -8.34 -8.14
C LEU A 81 6.83 -8.22 -8.82
N ASN A 82 7.00 -7.20 -9.67
CA ASN A 82 8.26 -6.92 -10.37
C ASN A 82 9.38 -6.46 -9.41
N THR A 83 9.04 -5.73 -8.35
CA THR A 83 10.03 -5.17 -7.42
C THR A 83 10.40 -6.13 -6.29
N SER A 84 9.45 -6.97 -5.85
CA SER A 84 9.60 -7.83 -4.67
C SER A 84 9.85 -9.31 -4.99
N GLY A 85 9.53 -9.77 -6.21
CA GLY A 85 9.62 -11.19 -6.59
C GLY A 85 8.70 -12.10 -5.75
N MET A 86 7.60 -11.56 -5.26
CA MET A 86 6.62 -12.24 -4.42
C MET A 86 5.52 -12.93 -5.24
N LYS A 87 4.74 -13.79 -4.58
CA LYS A 87 3.51 -14.37 -5.15
C LYS A 87 2.29 -13.52 -4.79
N LYS A 88 1.36 -13.35 -5.74
CA LYS A 88 0.10 -12.59 -5.57
C LYS A 88 -0.78 -13.16 -4.45
N ASP A 89 -0.72 -14.46 -4.21
CA ASP A 89 -1.59 -15.22 -3.27
C ASP A 89 -1.61 -14.68 -1.83
N PHE A 90 -0.55 -14.00 -1.40
CA PHE A 90 -0.43 -13.51 -0.03
C PHE A 90 -0.91 -12.07 0.17
N LEU A 91 -1.13 -11.34 -0.93
CA LEU A 91 -1.54 -9.95 -0.91
C LEU A 91 -3.07 -9.87 -0.83
N ARG A 92 -3.54 -9.03 0.09
CA ARG A 92 -4.95 -8.70 0.21
C ARG A 92 -5.22 -7.38 -0.50
N LEU A 93 -6.13 -7.40 -1.47
CA LEU A 93 -6.76 -6.20 -2.03
C LEU A 93 -8.05 -5.89 -1.27
N SER A 94 -8.30 -4.62 -0.99
CA SER A 94 -9.59 -4.13 -0.53
C SER A 94 -9.81 -2.74 -1.12
N THR A 95 -11.02 -2.45 -1.59
CA THR A 95 -11.38 -1.18 -2.23
C THR A 95 -12.63 -0.59 -1.58
N GLY A 96 -12.83 0.71 -1.77
CA GLY A 96 -14.09 1.37 -1.47
C GLY A 96 -14.43 1.50 0.03
N ALA A 97 -15.72 1.51 0.33
CA ALA A 97 -16.26 1.73 1.67
C ALA A 97 -15.78 0.69 2.72
N VAL A 98 -15.36 -0.49 2.29
CA VAL A 98 -14.84 -1.57 3.16
C VAL A 98 -13.63 -1.12 3.97
N LEU A 99 -12.85 -0.16 3.46
CA LEU A 99 -11.65 0.34 4.12
C LEU A 99 -11.93 1.17 5.36
N TYR A 100 -13.12 1.75 5.48
CA TYR A 100 -13.52 2.52 6.67
C TYR A 100 -13.79 1.61 7.89
N GLU A 101 -14.04 0.32 7.64
CA GLU A 101 -14.21 -0.68 8.69
C GLU A 101 -12.90 -1.37 9.08
N ILE A 102 -11.81 -1.16 8.34
CA ILE A 102 -10.51 -1.72 8.68
C ILE A 102 -9.87 -0.75 9.69
N PRO A 103 -9.87 -1.07 11.01
CA PRO A 103 -9.27 -0.18 11.98
C PRO A 103 -7.78 -0.10 11.70
N ILE A 104 -7.27 1.11 11.44
CA ILE A 104 -5.84 1.41 11.48
C ILE A 104 -5.42 1.34 12.96
N ARG A 105 -5.37 0.12 13.52
CA ARG A 105 -4.93 -0.14 14.88
C ARG A 105 -3.42 -0.29 14.83
N ILE A 106 -2.73 0.83 15.00
CA ILE A 106 -1.30 0.83 15.28
C ILE A 106 -1.13 0.38 16.73
N LYS A 107 -0.87 -0.92 16.95
CA LYS A 107 -0.41 -1.40 18.26
C LYS A 107 1.08 -1.08 18.36
N PHE A 108 1.44 -0.13 19.22
CA PHE A 108 2.83 0.13 19.59
C PHE A 108 3.37 -1.05 20.41
N SER A 109 3.91 -2.05 19.72
CA SER A 109 4.94 -2.92 20.29
C SER A 109 6.20 -2.62 19.46
N LEU A 110 7.28 -2.21 20.11
CA LEU A 110 8.49 -1.69 19.49
C LEU A 110 8.90 -2.48 18.24
N SER A 111 9.02 -1.80 17.09
CA SER A 111 9.99 -2.01 15.99
C SER A 111 9.46 -1.30 14.73
N TYR A 112 9.90 -0.05 14.55
CA TYR A 112 9.74 0.80 13.35
C TYR A 112 8.31 0.97 12.81
N LEU A 113 7.67 2.08 13.20
CA LEU A 113 6.54 2.64 12.47
C LEU A 113 7.08 3.70 11.51
N ILE A 114 6.93 3.46 10.21
CA ILE A 114 7.26 4.43 9.18
C ILE A 114 5.97 4.77 8.45
N ILE A 115 5.48 6.00 8.64
CA ILE A 115 4.36 6.56 7.87
C ILE A 115 4.97 7.62 6.97
N PHE A 116 4.99 7.34 5.67
CA PHE A 116 5.30 8.35 4.67
C PHE A 116 4.05 8.61 3.84
N SER A 117 3.63 9.87 3.82
CA SER A 117 2.59 10.39 2.95
C SER A 117 3.29 11.20 1.86
N CYS A 118 3.00 10.90 0.59
CA CYS A 118 3.42 11.76 -0.51
C CYS A 118 2.28 12.73 -0.83
N PRO A 119 2.42 14.05 -0.57
CA PRO A 119 1.38 15.00 -0.96
C PRO A 119 1.18 14.98 -2.48
N GLY A 120 -0.08 14.91 -2.91
CA GLY A 120 -0.51 14.96 -4.30
C GLY A 120 -0.07 16.26 -5.00
N LYS A 121 -0.05 16.24 -6.34
CA LYS A 121 0.40 17.35 -7.20
C LYS A 121 -0.18 18.70 -6.77
N ILE A 122 0.69 19.70 -6.57
CA ILE A 122 0.34 21.13 -6.60
C ILE A 122 0.28 21.56 -8.07
#